data_AF-A0A484ZT16-F1
#
_entry.id   AF-A0A484ZT16-F1
#
_cell.length_a   1.000
_cell.length_b   1.000
_cell.length_c   1.000
_cell.angle_alpha   90.00
_cell.angle_beta   90.00
_cell.angle_gamma   90.00
#
_symmetry.space_group_name_H-M   'P 1'
#
loop_
_entity.id
_entity.type
_entity.pdbx_description
1 polymer ?
#
loop_
_entity_poly.entity_id
_entity_poly.type
_entity_poly.pdbx_seq_one_letter_code
_entity_poly.pdbx_strand_id
1 'polypeptide(L)'
;MPSSPLMFKGFKRLIDPIREILTEAADSVATATVQSKLARGGGIRSSELQRVNLGGTRATVHSSEVTIEGTQLTTTSNVPDANKPSTNPAGDVSSGTNDPLSGDPISMVTGEERLTLVDGVLPGLMPFTFQRTYASSAVETLNGLGFGWSHSLSHRLLFEDGQVEWHDHENIIISFPEPVNGKATISNQMSGAEIALTAGDGIYQLTQSRGQGIYRFQRQGNEARLIAITNQYGQGVTVKYDAF
;
A
#
# COMPACT_ATOMS: atom_id res chain seq x y z
N MET A 1 25.00 -26.42 44.77
CA MET A 1 23.74 -25.97 44.15
C MET A 1 24.09 -25.01 43.02
N PRO A 2 23.50 -25.17 41.82
CA PRO A 2 23.86 -24.37 40.64
C PRO A 2 23.07 -23.06 40.61
N SER A 3 23.73 -21.97 40.22
CA SER A 3 23.13 -20.65 39.97
C SER A 3 23.06 -20.39 38.45
N SER A 4 21.85 -20.12 37.97
CA SER A 4 21.42 -20.16 36.56
C SER A 4 21.96 -19.01 35.66
N PRO A 5 22.27 -19.28 34.37
CA PRO A 5 22.61 -18.25 33.38
C PRO A 5 21.39 -17.92 32.50
N LEU A 6 20.47 -17.06 32.98
CA LEU A 6 19.29 -16.64 32.20
C LEU A 6 19.14 -15.12 32.03
N MET A 7 19.96 -14.28 32.68
CA MET A 7 19.79 -12.82 32.61
C MET A 7 20.55 -12.08 31.49
N PHE A 8 21.51 -12.72 30.80
CA PHE A 8 22.31 -12.04 29.75
C PHE A 8 21.85 -12.31 28.31
N LYS A 9 20.90 -13.24 28.09
CA LYS A 9 20.35 -13.52 26.74
C LYS A 9 19.23 -12.56 26.32
N GLY A 10 18.54 -11.94 27.28
CA GLY A 10 17.46 -10.99 27.01
C GLY A 10 17.94 -9.64 26.46
N PHE A 11 19.10 -9.15 26.92
CA PHE A 11 19.60 -7.83 26.53
C PHE A 11 20.27 -7.82 25.14
N LYS A 12 20.87 -8.93 24.70
CA LYS A 12 21.37 -9.08 23.32
C LYS A 12 20.24 -9.12 22.28
N ARG A 13 19.11 -9.75 22.62
CA ARG A 13 17.90 -9.80 21.75
C ARG A 13 17.25 -8.44 21.46
N LEU A 14 17.57 -7.40 22.22
CA LEU A 14 17.03 -6.05 22.02
C LEU A 14 17.95 -5.15 21.18
N ILE A 15 19.26 -5.44 21.16
CA ILE A 15 20.27 -4.57 20.53
C ILE A 15 20.67 -5.07 19.14
N ASP A 16 20.69 -6.38 18.93
CA ASP A 16 21.08 -6.98 17.66
C ASP A 16 20.18 -6.55 16.48
N PRO A 17 18.84 -6.43 16.62
CA PRO A 17 17.99 -5.94 15.53
C PRO A 17 18.26 -4.47 15.19
N ILE A 18 18.57 -3.65 16.20
CA ILE A 18 18.89 -2.23 16.02
C ILE A 18 20.25 -2.07 15.31
N ARG A 19 21.22 -2.95 15.62
CA ARG A 19 22.51 -2.97 14.93
C ARG A 19 22.40 -3.42 13.48
N GLU A 20 21.55 -4.40 13.21
CA GLU A 20 21.31 -4.91 11.86
C GLU A 20 20.61 -3.85 11.00
N ILE A 21 19.60 -3.17 11.54
CA ILE A 21 18.92 -2.03 10.89
C ILE A 21 19.89 -0.86 10.65
N LEU A 22 20.75 -0.53 11.61
CA LEU A 22 21.74 0.54 11.44
C LEU A 22 22.82 0.17 10.41
N THR A 23 23.15 -1.11 10.26
CA THR A 23 24.14 -1.58 9.28
C THR A 23 23.53 -1.61 7.88
N GLU A 24 22.30 -2.08 7.73
CA GLU A 24 21.55 -2.09 6.47
C GLU A 24 21.22 -0.67 6.00
N ALA A 25 20.90 0.24 6.93
CA ALA A 25 20.73 1.66 6.64
C ALA A 25 22.05 2.32 6.20
N ALA A 26 23.20 1.94 6.80
CA ALA A 26 24.50 2.47 6.41
C ALA A 26 24.92 2.00 5.00
N ASP A 27 24.70 0.73 4.67
CA ASP A 27 24.99 0.17 3.34
C ASP A 27 24.03 0.73 2.26
N SER A 28 22.76 0.96 2.61
CA SER A 28 21.78 1.62 1.75
C SER A 28 22.14 3.09 1.48
N VAL A 29 22.57 3.82 2.51
CA VAL A 29 23.05 5.21 2.37
C VAL A 29 24.34 5.29 1.57
N ALA A 30 25.27 4.34 1.75
CA ALA A 30 26.49 4.27 0.93
C ALA A 30 26.15 4.03 -0.54
N THR A 31 25.24 3.11 -0.82
CA THR A 31 24.75 2.79 -2.18
C THR A 31 24.04 3.98 -2.81
N ALA A 32 23.16 4.68 -2.07
CA ALA A 32 22.47 5.87 -2.53
C ALA A 32 23.43 7.07 -2.75
N THR A 33 24.47 7.19 -1.92
CA THR A 33 25.50 8.24 -2.06
C THR A 33 26.32 8.03 -3.33
N VAL A 34 26.69 6.78 -3.63
CA VAL A 34 27.41 6.42 -4.86
C VAL A 34 26.53 6.64 -6.09
N GLN A 35 25.26 6.21 -6.05
CA GLN A 35 24.27 6.45 -7.12
C GLN A 35 24.05 7.94 -7.39
N SER A 36 23.92 8.76 -6.33
CA SER A 36 23.69 10.20 -6.45
C SER A 36 24.91 10.98 -6.98
N LYS A 37 26.15 10.55 -6.67
CA LYS A 37 27.38 11.15 -7.22
C LYS A 37 27.60 10.76 -8.69
N LEU A 38 27.26 9.53 -9.08
CA LEU A 38 27.25 9.10 -10.48
C LEU A 38 26.25 9.94 -11.29
N ALA A 39 25.03 10.13 -10.77
CA ALA A 39 23.98 10.92 -11.41
C ALA A 39 24.35 12.41 -11.57
N ARG A 40 25.28 12.92 -10.73
CA ARG A 40 25.79 14.30 -10.79
C ARG A 40 27.11 14.44 -11.56
N GLY A 41 27.61 13.37 -12.20
CA GLY A 41 28.80 13.39 -13.03
C GLY A 41 30.13 13.54 -12.29
N GLY A 42 30.15 13.32 -10.96
CA GLY A 42 31.37 13.39 -10.16
C GLY A 42 32.15 12.07 -10.19
N GLY A 43 33.45 12.13 -10.47
CA GLY A 43 34.32 10.93 -10.47
C GLY A 43 34.49 10.34 -9.06
N ILE A 44 34.43 9.00 -8.95
CA ILE A 44 34.59 8.26 -7.69
C ILE A 44 36.03 7.76 -7.56
N ARG A 45 36.66 7.95 -6.39
CA ARG A 45 38.03 7.49 -6.12
C ARG A 45 38.03 5.99 -5.83
N SER A 46 39.05 5.27 -6.28
CA SER A 46 39.17 3.80 -6.16
C SER A 46 39.08 3.24 -4.74
N SER A 47 39.26 4.06 -3.69
CA SER A 47 39.14 3.69 -2.29
C SER A 47 37.70 3.70 -1.75
N GLU A 48 36.74 4.27 -2.48
CA GLU A 48 35.29 4.30 -2.14
C GLU A 48 34.51 3.16 -2.80
N LEU A 49 35.13 2.39 -3.70
CA LEU A 49 34.50 1.23 -4.32
C LEU A 49 34.62 0.04 -3.37
N GLN A 50 33.55 -0.26 -2.62
CA GLN A 50 33.42 -1.57 -1.99
C GLN A 50 33.33 -2.60 -3.10
N ARG A 51 34.41 -3.39 -3.24
CA ARG A 51 34.62 -4.32 -4.35
C ARG A 51 33.48 -5.36 -4.41
N VAL A 52 32.48 -5.14 -5.26
CA VAL A 52 31.66 -6.23 -5.78
C VAL A 52 32.46 -6.85 -6.92
N ASN A 53 33.10 -7.97 -6.65
CA ASN A 53 33.95 -8.65 -7.62
C ASN A 53 33.05 -9.38 -8.63
N LEU A 54 32.71 -8.73 -9.73
CA LEU A 54 32.03 -9.35 -10.88
C LEU A 54 33.08 -9.56 -11.96
N GLY A 55 33.39 -10.82 -12.23
CA GLY A 55 34.43 -11.22 -13.16
C GLY A 55 34.30 -10.57 -14.53
N GLY A 56 35.26 -9.71 -14.87
CA GLY A 56 35.76 -9.56 -16.24
C GLY A 56 34.99 -8.68 -17.24
N THR A 57 33.88 -8.03 -16.91
CA THR A 57 33.09 -7.30 -17.94
C THR A 57 33.20 -5.78 -17.81
N ARG A 58 33.64 -5.10 -18.89
CA ARG A 58 33.69 -3.63 -19.03
C ARG A 58 32.32 -3.10 -19.47
N ALA A 59 31.78 -2.10 -18.76
CA ALA A 59 30.53 -1.40 -19.14
C ALA A 59 30.82 -0.05 -19.82
N THR A 60 30.05 0.30 -20.85
CA THR A 60 30.07 1.62 -21.51
C THR A 60 28.68 2.24 -21.42
N VAL A 61 28.60 3.53 -21.04
CA VAL A 61 27.34 4.21 -20.71
C VAL A 61 26.85 5.04 -21.90
N HIS A 62 25.57 4.92 -22.26
CA HIS A 62 24.86 5.91 -23.08
C HIS A 62 23.60 6.37 -22.35
N SER A 63 23.24 7.64 -22.58
CA SER A 63 22.16 8.38 -21.92
C SER A 63 20.94 7.52 -21.58
N SER A 64 20.69 7.39 -20.27
CA SER A 64 19.48 6.85 -19.62
C SER A 64 19.23 5.34 -19.72
N GLU A 65 20.03 4.57 -20.46
CA GLU A 65 19.97 3.10 -20.44
C GLU A 65 21.37 2.52 -20.22
N VAL A 66 21.54 1.80 -19.10
CA VAL A 66 22.75 0.99 -18.86
C VAL A 66 22.44 -0.43 -19.29
N THR A 67 22.82 -0.78 -20.52
CA THR A 67 22.80 -2.17 -21.00
C THR A 67 24.06 -2.88 -20.52
N ILE A 68 23.91 -3.85 -19.61
CA ILE A 68 24.97 -4.81 -19.29
C ILE A 68 24.69 -6.08 -20.07
N GLU A 69 25.48 -6.36 -21.11
CA GLU A 69 25.41 -7.64 -21.81
C GLU A 69 25.74 -8.77 -20.82
N GLY A 70 24.70 -9.53 -20.45
CA GLY A 70 24.82 -10.76 -19.67
C GLY A 70 24.16 -10.77 -18.29
N THR A 71 23.58 -9.67 -17.77
CA THR A 71 22.78 -9.74 -16.53
C THR A 71 21.78 -8.59 -16.44
N GLN A 72 20.48 -8.90 -16.53
CA GLN A 72 19.42 -7.94 -16.19
C GLN A 72 19.59 -7.53 -14.73
N LEU A 73 19.76 -6.22 -14.46
CA LEU A 73 19.49 -5.69 -13.12
C LEU A 73 17.97 -5.57 -12.97
N THR A 74 17.35 -6.63 -12.45
CA THR A 74 16.02 -6.55 -11.85
C THR A 74 16.15 -5.91 -10.47
N THR A 75 15.59 -4.72 -10.28
CA THR A 75 15.29 -4.21 -8.94
C THR A 75 14.11 -5.00 -8.39
N THR A 76 14.35 -6.25 -7.99
CA THR A 76 13.31 -7.10 -7.40
C THR A 76 13.04 -6.59 -5.98
N SER A 77 12.04 -5.74 -5.79
CA SER A 77 11.47 -5.59 -4.44
C SER A 77 10.92 -6.96 -4.04
N ASN A 78 11.38 -7.52 -2.93
CA ASN A 78 10.98 -8.86 -2.49
C ASN A 78 9.55 -8.91 -1.92
N VAL A 79 8.72 -7.93 -2.26
CA VAL A 79 7.30 -7.81 -1.89
C VAL A 79 6.48 -8.50 -2.99
N PRO A 80 5.68 -9.52 -2.65
CA PRO A 80 4.73 -10.11 -3.60
C PRO A 80 3.87 -9.05 -4.28
N ASP A 81 3.72 -9.16 -5.59
CA ASP A 81 2.88 -8.26 -6.39
C ASP A 81 1.70 -9.03 -7.01
N ALA A 82 0.50 -8.62 -6.64
CA ALA A 82 -0.79 -9.08 -7.13
C ALA A 82 -1.29 -8.14 -8.21
N ASN A 83 -0.50 -7.98 -9.27
CA ASN A 83 -0.68 -6.97 -10.30
C ASN A 83 -1.99 -7.17 -11.09
N LYS A 84 -3.08 -6.52 -10.67
CA LYS A 84 -4.42 -6.64 -11.25
C LYS A 84 -5.09 -5.25 -11.34
N PRO A 85 -5.91 -4.99 -12.35
CA PRO A 85 -6.56 -3.70 -12.48
C PRO A 85 -7.62 -3.56 -11.39
N SER A 86 -7.90 -2.33 -10.99
CA SER A 86 -9.09 -2.04 -10.20
C SER A 86 -10.34 -2.11 -11.06
N THR A 87 -11.45 -2.58 -10.48
CA THR A 87 -12.73 -2.69 -11.18
C THR A 87 -13.86 -2.00 -10.43
N ASN A 88 -14.92 -1.61 -11.13
CA ASN A 88 -16.18 -1.28 -10.48
C ASN A 88 -16.99 -2.56 -10.17
N PRO A 89 -18.12 -2.46 -9.44
CA PRO A 89 -18.99 -3.61 -9.16
C PRO A 89 -19.61 -4.29 -10.39
N ALA A 90 -19.66 -3.63 -11.55
CA ALA A 90 -20.07 -4.25 -12.81
C ALA A 90 -18.96 -5.11 -13.46
N GLY A 91 -17.73 -5.07 -12.91
CA GLY A 91 -16.57 -5.82 -13.40
C GLY A 91 -15.74 -5.08 -14.45
N ASP A 92 -16.09 -3.83 -14.77
CA ASP A 92 -15.33 -3.01 -15.71
C ASP A 92 -14.08 -2.44 -15.04
N VAL A 93 -12.97 -2.37 -15.78
CA VAL A 93 -11.76 -1.68 -15.32
C VAL A 93 -12.07 -0.20 -15.09
N SER A 94 -11.81 0.30 -13.88
CA SER A 94 -12.12 1.67 -13.50
C SER A 94 -11.08 2.24 -12.54
N SER A 95 -10.81 3.53 -12.67
CA SER A 95 -10.00 4.33 -11.73
C SER A 95 -10.87 5.19 -10.81
N GLY A 96 -12.16 4.90 -10.71
CA GLY A 96 -13.12 5.62 -9.87
C GLY A 96 -13.35 7.05 -10.36
N THR A 97 -13.30 8.01 -9.45
CA THR A 97 -13.44 9.44 -9.78
C THR A 97 -12.33 10.01 -10.67
N ASN A 98 -11.28 9.23 -10.95
CA ASN A 98 -10.23 9.61 -11.90
C ASN A 98 -10.57 9.26 -13.35
N ASP A 99 -11.64 8.49 -13.60
CA ASP A 99 -12.07 8.22 -14.97
C ASP A 99 -12.51 9.53 -15.63
N PRO A 100 -12.10 9.78 -16.90
CA PRO A 100 -12.56 10.97 -17.62
C PRO A 100 -14.08 11.03 -17.69
N LEU A 101 -14.66 12.14 -17.23
CA LEU A 101 -16.10 12.41 -17.28
C LEU A 101 -16.46 13.27 -18.49
N SER A 102 -17.69 13.13 -19.01
CA SER A 102 -18.23 14.01 -20.07
C SER A 102 -19.52 14.69 -19.63
N GLY A 103 -19.45 16.00 -19.37
CA GLY A 103 -20.63 16.81 -19.06
C GLY A 103 -21.30 16.36 -17.77
N ASP A 104 -22.42 15.65 -17.90
CA ASP A 104 -23.06 14.90 -16.81
C ASP A 104 -22.06 13.93 -16.15
N PRO A 105 -22.33 13.43 -14.94
CA PRO A 105 -21.36 12.63 -14.19
C PRO A 105 -21.22 11.19 -14.75
N ILE A 106 -20.96 11.03 -16.04
CA ILE A 106 -20.83 9.73 -16.72
C ILE A 106 -19.36 9.50 -17.05
N SER A 107 -18.83 8.34 -16.63
CA SER A 107 -17.51 7.85 -17.02
C SER A 107 -17.47 7.55 -18.51
N MET A 108 -16.51 8.15 -19.22
CA MET A 108 -16.29 7.88 -20.65
C MET A 108 -15.61 6.55 -20.91
N VAL A 109 -15.11 5.89 -19.86
CA VAL A 109 -14.46 4.58 -19.96
C VAL A 109 -15.49 3.46 -19.78
N THR A 110 -16.32 3.57 -18.73
CA THR A 110 -17.23 2.49 -18.33
C THR A 110 -18.70 2.76 -18.65
N GLY A 111 -19.07 4.01 -18.98
CA GLY A 111 -20.48 4.41 -19.12
C GLY A 111 -21.23 4.51 -17.79
N GLU A 112 -20.53 4.37 -16.67
CA GLU A 112 -21.11 4.44 -15.34
C GLU A 112 -21.47 5.87 -14.94
N GLU A 113 -22.66 6.06 -14.36
CA GLU A 113 -23.05 7.31 -13.73
C GLU A 113 -22.49 7.37 -12.30
N ARG A 114 -21.69 8.40 -12.02
CA ARG A 114 -21.02 8.61 -10.73
C ARG A 114 -21.15 10.03 -10.21
N LEU A 115 -22.08 10.25 -9.29
CA LEU A 115 -22.30 11.54 -8.63
C LEU A 115 -21.65 11.57 -7.25
N THR A 116 -20.80 12.57 -6.98
CA THR A 116 -20.21 12.79 -5.64
C THR A 116 -20.69 14.10 -5.05
N LEU A 117 -21.17 14.06 -3.80
CA LEU A 117 -21.70 15.19 -3.04
C LEU A 117 -20.95 15.33 -1.72
N VAL A 118 -20.35 16.49 -1.47
CA VAL A 118 -19.69 16.79 -0.19
C VAL A 118 -20.74 17.25 0.82
N ASP A 119 -20.85 16.53 1.94
CA ASP A 119 -21.78 16.89 3.01
C ASP A 119 -21.08 17.67 4.15
N GLY A 120 -19.76 17.50 4.33
CA GLY A 120 -19.03 18.26 5.34
C GLY A 120 -17.53 18.00 5.37
N VAL A 121 -16.81 18.88 6.07
CA VAL A 121 -15.35 18.78 6.29
C VAL A 121 -15.07 18.87 7.78
N LEU A 122 -14.35 17.88 8.31
CA LEU A 122 -13.77 17.91 9.65
C LEU A 122 -12.38 18.54 9.56
N PRO A 123 -12.17 19.77 10.06
CA PRO A 123 -10.85 20.39 10.08
C PRO A 123 -9.94 19.71 11.10
N GLY A 124 -8.64 19.76 10.87
CA GLY A 124 -7.64 19.20 11.77
C GLY A 124 -6.27 19.08 11.13
N LEU A 125 -5.35 18.42 11.82
CA LEU A 125 -3.99 18.13 11.30
C LEU A 125 -4.03 17.17 10.10
N MET A 126 -5.06 16.31 10.06
CA MET A 126 -5.47 15.56 8.89
C MET A 126 -6.93 15.94 8.61
N PRO A 127 -7.18 16.95 7.76
CA PRO A 127 -8.53 17.31 7.36
C PRO A 127 -9.23 16.11 6.71
N PHE A 128 -10.50 15.91 7.03
CA PHE A 128 -11.29 14.79 6.53
C PHE A 128 -12.59 15.28 5.91
N THR A 129 -12.82 14.95 4.63
CA THR A 129 -14.05 15.31 3.92
C THR A 129 -15.02 14.14 3.96
N PHE A 130 -16.20 14.36 4.54
CA PHE A 130 -17.32 13.44 4.42
C PHE A 130 -18.13 13.78 3.17
N GLN A 131 -18.18 12.84 2.24
CA GLN A 131 -18.93 12.92 1.00
C GLN A 131 -19.71 11.62 0.78
N ARG A 132 -20.81 11.74 0.03
CA ARG A 132 -21.58 10.62 -0.49
C ARG A 132 -21.29 10.46 -1.96
N THR A 133 -21.21 9.22 -2.42
CA THR A 133 -21.00 8.89 -3.82
C THR A 133 -22.10 7.94 -4.27
N TYR A 134 -22.82 8.31 -5.31
CA TYR A 134 -23.66 7.39 -6.06
C TYR A 134 -22.86 6.81 -7.21
N ALA A 135 -23.02 5.52 -7.46
CA ALA A 135 -22.40 4.78 -8.55
C ALA A 135 -23.42 3.82 -9.15
N SER A 136 -23.76 3.97 -10.44
CA SER A 136 -24.79 3.13 -11.08
C SER A 136 -24.39 1.65 -11.14
N SER A 137 -23.09 1.34 -11.23
CA SER A 137 -22.61 -0.04 -11.17
C SER A 137 -22.82 -0.68 -9.80
N ALA A 138 -22.92 0.13 -8.73
CA ALA A 138 -23.10 -0.33 -7.36
C ALA A 138 -24.57 -0.45 -6.95
N VAL A 139 -25.52 -0.44 -7.89
CA VAL A 139 -26.98 -0.43 -7.58
C VAL A 139 -27.44 -1.63 -6.76
N GLU A 140 -26.74 -2.76 -6.81
CA GLU A 140 -27.04 -3.94 -5.97
C GLU A 140 -26.34 -3.91 -4.60
N THR A 141 -25.51 -2.90 -4.35
CA THR A 141 -24.71 -2.76 -3.13
C THR A 141 -25.41 -1.84 -2.14
N LEU A 142 -25.60 -2.31 -0.90
CA LEU A 142 -26.18 -1.54 0.21
C LEU A 142 -25.12 -1.22 1.28
N ASN A 143 -24.66 0.03 1.32
CA ASN A 143 -23.59 0.47 2.25
C ASN A 143 -24.08 1.47 3.32
N GLY A 144 -25.32 1.31 3.78
CA GLY A 144 -25.88 2.11 4.88
C GLY A 144 -26.57 3.43 4.46
N LEU A 145 -26.43 3.86 3.21
CA LEU A 145 -27.10 5.06 2.67
C LEU A 145 -28.16 4.77 1.60
N GLY A 146 -28.44 3.48 1.36
CA GLY A 146 -29.28 3.02 0.26
C GLY A 146 -28.47 2.33 -0.83
N PHE A 147 -29.18 1.74 -1.79
CA PHE A 147 -28.61 1.03 -2.93
C PHE A 147 -27.86 1.99 -3.87
N GLY A 148 -26.65 1.62 -4.30
CA GLY A 148 -25.81 2.45 -5.17
C GLY A 148 -25.09 3.60 -4.46
N TRP A 149 -25.37 3.85 -3.19
CA TRP A 149 -24.78 4.93 -2.41
C TRP A 149 -23.71 4.42 -1.44
N SER A 150 -22.57 5.12 -1.41
CA SER A 150 -21.48 4.96 -0.45
C SER A 150 -21.11 6.31 0.18
N HIS A 151 -20.21 6.29 1.17
CA HIS A 151 -19.65 7.48 1.79
C HIS A 151 -18.15 7.32 2.09
N SER A 152 -17.45 8.42 2.44
CA SER A 152 -15.99 8.45 2.70
C SER A 152 -15.44 7.41 3.68
N LEU A 153 -16.29 6.79 4.50
CA LEU A 153 -15.90 5.78 5.50
C LEU A 153 -16.39 4.36 5.12
N SER A 154 -17.06 4.18 3.97
CA SER A 154 -17.60 2.90 3.48
C SER A 154 -16.53 1.97 2.90
N HIS A 155 -15.32 1.97 3.46
CA HIS A 155 -14.31 0.99 3.07
C HIS A 155 -14.58 -0.35 3.77
N ARG A 156 -14.41 -1.45 3.04
CA ARG A 156 -14.49 -2.81 3.60
C ARG A 156 -13.50 -3.75 2.92
N LEU A 157 -13.17 -4.83 3.61
CA LEU A 157 -12.50 -5.97 3.01
C LEU A 157 -13.47 -7.15 2.96
N LEU A 158 -13.56 -7.82 1.83
CA LEU A 158 -14.30 -9.09 1.68
C LEU A 158 -13.30 -10.22 1.45
N PHE A 159 -13.50 -11.35 2.14
CA PHE A 159 -12.60 -12.51 2.10
C PHE A 159 -13.31 -13.72 1.53
N GLU A 160 -12.74 -14.29 0.47
CA GLU A 160 -13.28 -15.48 -0.20
C GLU A 160 -12.13 -16.24 -0.88
N ASP A 161 -12.12 -17.58 -0.75
CA ASP A 161 -11.17 -18.47 -1.43
C ASP A 161 -9.68 -18.07 -1.33
N GLY A 162 -9.26 -17.57 -0.16
CA GLY A 162 -7.90 -17.11 0.07
C GLY A 162 -7.52 -15.84 -0.71
N GLN A 163 -8.51 -15.09 -1.17
CA GLN A 163 -8.40 -13.73 -1.68
C GLN A 163 -9.02 -12.76 -0.67
N VAL A 164 -8.56 -11.51 -0.76
CA VAL A 164 -9.17 -10.36 -0.10
C VAL A 164 -9.43 -9.28 -1.13
N GLU A 165 -10.65 -8.79 -1.17
CA GLU A 165 -11.04 -7.65 -1.99
C GLU A 165 -11.21 -6.43 -1.11
N TRP A 166 -10.47 -5.37 -1.42
CA TRP A 166 -10.73 -4.06 -0.86
C TRP A 166 -11.76 -3.34 -1.72
N HIS A 167 -12.89 -3.00 -1.11
CA HIS A 167 -13.90 -2.14 -1.68
C HIS A 167 -13.71 -0.76 -1.04
N ASP A 168 -13.36 0.24 -1.85
CA ASP A 168 -13.13 1.60 -1.36
C ASP A 168 -14.44 2.41 -1.22
N HIS A 169 -14.32 3.67 -0.82
CA HIS A 169 -15.48 4.55 -0.64
C HIS A 169 -16.21 4.90 -1.96
N GLU A 170 -15.64 4.60 -3.12
CA GLU A 170 -16.23 4.80 -4.45
C GLU A 170 -16.83 3.50 -5.03
N ASN A 171 -16.79 2.42 -4.23
CA ASN A 171 -17.07 1.03 -4.58
C ASN A 171 -16.07 0.42 -5.57
N ILE A 172 -14.88 1.02 -5.72
CA ILE A 172 -13.82 0.41 -6.54
C ILE A 172 -13.24 -0.77 -5.80
N ILE A 173 -13.06 -1.87 -6.54
CA ILE A 173 -12.62 -3.16 -6.06
C ILE A 173 -11.16 -3.37 -6.45
N ILE A 174 -10.31 -3.63 -5.46
CA ILE A 174 -8.91 -4.00 -5.63
C ILE A 174 -8.68 -5.34 -4.93
N SER A 175 -8.33 -6.37 -5.69
CA SER A 175 -8.13 -7.72 -5.17
C SER A 175 -6.66 -8.00 -4.83
N PHE A 176 -6.44 -8.75 -3.76
CA PHE A 176 -5.15 -9.28 -3.35
C PHE A 176 -5.32 -10.77 -2.94
N PRO A 177 -4.27 -11.60 -3.06
CA PRO A 177 -4.16 -12.80 -2.24
C PRO A 177 -4.30 -12.42 -0.76
N GLU A 178 -4.99 -13.24 0.02
CA GLU A 178 -5.14 -13.00 1.45
C GLU A 178 -3.77 -13.08 2.13
N PRO A 179 -3.33 -12.03 2.86
CA PRO A 179 -2.10 -12.10 3.63
C PRO A 179 -2.20 -13.16 4.74
N VAL A 180 -1.42 -14.24 4.60
CA VAL A 180 -1.30 -15.31 5.61
C VAL A 180 0.05 -15.24 6.32
N ASN A 181 0.03 -15.37 7.65
CA ASN A 181 1.19 -15.24 8.56
C ASN A 181 1.80 -13.83 8.62
N GLY A 182 1.68 -13.18 9.79
CA GLY A 182 1.97 -11.76 9.99
C GLY A 182 3.31 -11.26 9.42
N LYS A 183 3.28 -9.99 8.97
CA LYS A 183 4.28 -9.27 8.13
C LYS A 183 4.33 -9.64 6.64
N ALA A 184 3.42 -10.48 6.13
CA ALA A 184 3.20 -10.57 4.70
C ALA A 184 2.59 -9.25 4.20
N THR A 185 3.38 -8.52 3.41
CA THR A 185 2.96 -7.33 2.69
C THR A 185 2.76 -7.73 1.23
N ILE A 186 1.64 -7.36 0.63
CA ILE A 186 1.31 -7.67 -0.75
C ILE A 186 0.99 -6.37 -1.45
N SER A 187 1.71 -6.09 -2.54
CA SER A 187 1.47 -4.95 -3.41
C SER A 187 0.52 -5.33 -4.54
N ASN A 188 -0.21 -4.36 -5.08
CA ASN A 188 -0.82 -4.40 -6.39
C ASN A 188 -0.36 -3.12 -7.09
N GLN A 189 0.68 -3.24 -7.90
CA GLN A 189 1.32 -2.08 -8.54
C GLN A 189 0.41 -1.36 -9.52
N MET A 190 -0.43 -2.08 -10.28
CA MET A 190 -1.35 -1.47 -11.24
C MET A 190 -2.45 -0.63 -10.57
N SER A 191 -2.94 -1.05 -9.41
CA SER A 191 -3.87 -0.25 -8.59
C SER A 191 -3.16 0.73 -7.65
N GLY A 192 -1.82 0.67 -7.57
CA GLY A 192 -1.00 1.49 -6.68
C GLY A 192 -1.39 1.31 -5.21
N ALA A 193 -1.70 0.08 -4.79
CA ALA A 193 -2.20 -0.25 -3.47
C ALA A 193 -1.36 -1.37 -2.81
N GLU A 194 -1.35 -1.39 -1.48
CA GLU A 194 -0.60 -2.36 -0.70
C GLU A 194 -1.40 -2.77 0.53
N ILE A 195 -1.46 -4.06 0.82
CA ILE A 195 -2.11 -4.61 2.01
C ILE A 195 -1.13 -5.44 2.84
N ALA A 196 -1.21 -5.29 4.16
CA ALA A 196 -0.44 -6.06 5.12
C ALA A 196 -1.31 -6.51 6.28
N LEU A 197 -1.00 -7.69 6.84
CA LEU A 197 -1.61 -8.18 8.08
C LEU A 197 -0.64 -8.01 9.25
N THR A 198 -1.07 -7.26 10.26
CA THR A 198 -0.32 -7.07 11.51
C THR A 198 -0.39 -8.35 12.34
N ALA A 199 0.76 -8.76 12.89
CA ALA A 199 0.85 -9.99 13.66
C ALA A 199 0.20 -9.82 15.05
N GLY A 200 -0.74 -10.71 15.39
CA GLY A 200 -1.27 -10.87 16.76
C GLY A 200 -2.54 -10.09 17.10
N ASP A 201 -2.87 -9.03 16.36
CA ASP A 201 -4.08 -8.22 16.56
C ASP A 201 -5.15 -8.45 15.48
N GLY A 202 -4.79 -9.13 14.38
CA GLY A 202 -5.71 -9.38 13.26
C GLY A 202 -6.10 -8.11 12.50
N ILE A 203 -5.29 -7.04 12.62
CA ILE A 203 -5.55 -5.78 11.96
C ILE A 203 -4.90 -5.78 10.58
N TYR A 204 -5.72 -5.63 9.55
CA TYR A 204 -5.26 -5.39 8.19
C TYR A 204 -4.96 -3.91 8.04
N GLN A 205 -3.79 -3.60 7.51
CA GLN A 205 -3.37 -2.25 7.13
C GLN A 205 -3.32 -2.17 5.62
N LEU A 206 -3.92 -1.13 5.07
CA LEU A 206 -3.93 -0.89 3.64
C LEU A 206 -3.46 0.53 3.36
N THR A 207 -2.64 0.68 2.33
CA THR A 207 -2.29 1.98 1.76
C THR A 207 -2.59 2.01 0.27
N GLN A 208 -2.91 3.19 -0.24
CA GLN A 208 -3.08 3.42 -1.67
C GLN A 208 -2.41 4.74 -2.01
N SER A 209 -1.70 4.78 -3.14
CA SER A 209 -0.98 5.96 -3.65
C SER A 209 -1.87 7.21 -3.78
N ARG A 210 -3.15 7.02 -4.09
CA ARG A 210 -4.17 8.09 -4.20
C ARG A 210 -5.10 8.17 -2.99
N GLY A 211 -4.85 7.35 -1.96
CA GLY A 211 -5.68 7.30 -0.76
C GLY A 211 -5.39 8.43 0.23
N GLN A 212 -6.22 8.52 1.27
CA GLN A 212 -6.09 9.53 2.33
C GLN A 212 -5.06 9.18 3.39
N GLY A 213 -4.52 7.96 3.38
CA GLY A 213 -3.51 7.51 4.33
C GLY A 213 -3.51 5.99 4.50
N ILE A 214 -3.25 5.56 5.73
CA ILE A 214 -3.25 4.17 6.17
C ILE A 214 -4.65 3.84 6.69
N TYR A 215 -5.32 2.94 5.98
CA TYR A 215 -6.61 2.38 6.37
C TYR A 215 -6.37 1.17 7.27
N ARG A 216 -7.06 1.08 8.40
CA ARG A 216 -7.00 -0.08 9.31
C ARG A 216 -8.35 -0.76 9.36
N PHE A 217 -8.34 -2.08 9.22
CA PHE A 217 -9.54 -2.90 9.24
C PHE A 217 -9.47 -3.97 10.31
N GLN A 218 -10.62 -4.25 10.93
CA GLN A 218 -10.77 -5.35 11.87
C GLN A 218 -11.72 -6.40 11.28
N ARG A 219 -11.22 -7.63 11.19
CA ARG A 219 -11.97 -8.75 10.59
C ARG A 219 -13.01 -9.33 11.55
N GLN A 220 -14.18 -9.64 11.01
CA GLN A 220 -15.28 -10.37 11.63
C GLN A 220 -15.86 -11.34 10.58
N GLY A 221 -15.51 -12.63 10.70
CA GLY A 221 -15.90 -13.63 9.70
C GLY A 221 -15.24 -13.37 8.34
N ASN A 222 -16.04 -13.27 7.28
CA ASN A 222 -15.59 -13.06 5.90
C ASN A 222 -15.55 -11.58 5.49
N GLU A 223 -15.73 -10.66 6.43
CA GLU A 223 -15.63 -9.23 6.18
C GLU A 223 -14.66 -8.58 7.19
N ALA A 224 -13.96 -7.51 6.80
CA ALA A 224 -13.32 -6.61 7.76
C ALA A 224 -13.81 -5.18 7.57
N ARG A 225 -14.19 -4.56 8.69
CA ARG A 225 -14.71 -3.19 8.72
C ARG A 225 -13.60 -2.20 9.03
N LEU A 226 -13.68 -1.01 8.43
CA LEU A 226 -12.77 0.09 8.68
C LEU A 226 -12.88 0.54 10.15
N ILE A 227 -11.74 0.61 10.85
CA ILE A 227 -11.67 1.11 12.24
C ILE A 227 -10.92 2.44 12.34
N ALA A 228 -10.04 2.76 11.38
CA ALA A 228 -9.34 4.03 11.36
C ALA A 228 -8.78 4.36 9.97
N ILE A 229 -8.65 5.66 9.69
CA ILE A 229 -7.83 6.20 8.60
C ILE A 229 -6.83 7.15 9.25
N THR A 230 -5.54 6.92 9.07
CA THR A 230 -4.50 7.78 9.67
C THR A 230 -3.39 8.10 8.70
N ASN A 231 -2.75 9.25 8.85
CA ASN A 231 -1.47 9.52 8.21
C ASN A 231 -0.32 8.75 8.88
N GLN A 232 0.90 8.88 8.33
CA GLN A 232 2.11 8.23 8.84
C GLN A 232 2.51 8.65 10.27
N TYR A 233 1.97 9.77 10.77
CA TYR A 233 2.21 10.26 12.14
C TYR A 233 1.13 9.80 13.13
N GLY A 234 0.19 8.96 12.69
CA GLY A 234 -0.90 8.45 13.53
C GLY A 234 -2.05 9.42 13.75
N GLN A 235 -2.08 10.58 13.08
CA GLN A 235 -3.21 11.51 13.11
C GLN A 235 -4.28 11.02 12.15
N GLY A 236 -5.56 11.15 12.50
CA GLY A 236 -6.65 10.81 11.60
C GLY A 236 -7.97 10.59 12.31
N VAL A 237 -8.84 9.79 11.70
CA VAL A 237 -10.19 9.50 12.20
C VAL A 237 -10.29 8.05 12.65
N THR A 238 -11.06 7.82 13.71
CA THR A 238 -11.44 6.49 14.20
C THR A 238 -12.93 6.27 13.93
N VAL A 239 -13.27 5.09 13.46
CA VAL A 239 -14.65 4.70 13.17
C VAL A 239 -15.14 3.76 14.27
N LYS A 240 -16.33 4.04 14.79
CA LYS A 240 -17.02 3.17 15.74
C LYS A 240 -18.39 2.83 15.17
N TYR A 241 -18.76 1.57 15.29
CA TYR A 241 -20.07 1.07 14.88
C TYR A 241 -20.90 0.80 16.12
N ASP A 242 -22.17 1.18 16.07
CA ASP A 242 -23.12 0.80 17.10
C ASP A 242 -23.39 -0.71 17.01
N ALA A 243 -23.62 -1.34 18.17
CA ALA A 243 -24.13 -2.70 18.19
C ALA A 243 -25.59 -2.68 17.74
N PHE A 244 -25.94 -3.53 16.77
CA PHE A 244 -27.31 -3.76 16.35
C PHE A 244 -28.01 -4.74 17.29
#